data_AF-A0A9X7RHI0-F1
#
_entry.id   AF-A0A9X7RHI0-F1
#
_cell.length_a   1.000
_cell.length_b   1.000
_cell.length_c   1.000
_cell.angle_alpha   90.00
_cell.angle_beta   90.00
_cell.angle_gamma   90.00
#
_symmetry.space_group_name_H-M   'P 1'
#
loop_
_entity.id
_entity.type
_entity.pdbx_description
1 polymer ?
#
loop_
_entity_poly.entity_id
_entity_poly.type
_entity_poly.pdbx_seq_one_letter_code
_entity_poly.pdbx_strand_id
1 'polypeptide(L)'
;MAKQAKIKDRIVAALKSNGGFMLYYDLARVVFPKEHYPNAWNYPTRGGPPGCYMVLSRAIREHGFNIVYDCDVVHSTVYLGRNNL
;
A
#
# COMPACT_ATOMS: atom_id res chain seq x y z
N MET A 1 23.33 -5.13 8.52
CA MET A 1 22.05 -4.42 8.31
C MET A 1 21.09 -5.37 7.62
N ALA A 2 19.96 -5.73 8.25
CA ALA A 2 18.98 -6.62 7.65
C ALA A 2 18.44 -6.00 6.35
N LYS A 3 18.46 -6.77 5.26
CA LYS A 3 18.00 -6.32 3.95
C LYS A 3 16.49 -6.09 4.03
N GLN A 4 16.06 -4.84 3.96
CA GLN A 4 14.64 -4.51 4.06
C GLN A 4 13.88 -5.17 2.91
N ALA A 5 12.78 -5.88 3.24
CA ALA A 5 11.98 -6.59 2.26
C ALA A 5 11.48 -5.62 1.17
N LYS A 6 11.44 -6.10 -0.09
CA LYS A 6 10.95 -5.28 -1.20
C LYS A 6 9.51 -4.88 -0.94
N ILE A 7 9.09 -3.74 -1.48
CA ILE A 7 7.73 -3.22 -1.28
C ILE A 7 6.66 -4.24 -1.73
N LYS A 8 6.92 -4.95 -2.84
CA LYS A 8 6.08 -6.05 -3.32
C LYS A 8 5.83 -7.10 -2.25
N ASP A 9 6.90 -7.58 -1.61
CA ASP A 9 6.82 -8.67 -0.63
C ASP A 9 6.03 -8.22 0.61
N ARG A 10 6.20 -6.96 1.02
CA ARG A 10 5.42 -6.36 2.11
C ARG A 10 3.93 -6.26 1.77
N ILE A 11 3.59 -5.84 0.55
CA ILE A 11 2.19 -5.78 0.09
C ILE A 11 1.59 -7.19 0.06
N VAL A 12 2.28 -8.17 -0.52
CA VAL A 12 1.81 -9.56 -0.58
C VAL A 12 1.60 -10.13 0.82
N ALA A 13 2.55 -9.92 1.73
CA ALA A 13 2.45 -10.40 3.12
C ALA A 13 1.25 -9.78 3.84
N ALA A 14 1.04 -8.47 3.68
CA ALA A 14 -0.10 -7.76 4.27
C ALA A 14 -1.43 -8.28 3.74
N LEU A 15 -1.56 -8.43 2.42
CA LEU A 15 -2.78 -8.93 1.78
C LEU A 15 -3.07 -10.38 2.16
N LYS A 16 -2.07 -11.26 2.15
CA LYS A 16 -2.23 -12.67 2.56
C LYS A 16 -2.68 -12.79 4.02
N SER A 17 -2.15 -11.95 4.91
CA SER A 17 -2.52 -11.96 6.33
C SER A 17 -3.94 -11.45 6.57
N ASN A 18 -4.52 -10.69 5.64
CA ASN A 18 -5.84 -10.06 5.76
C ASN A 18 -6.89 -10.70 4.83
N GLY A 19 -6.74 -11.97 4.48
CA GLY A 19 -7.73 -12.70 3.66
C GLY A 19 -7.73 -12.33 2.18
N GLY A 20 -6.66 -11.71 1.68
CA GLY A 20 -6.46 -11.40 0.26
C GLY A 20 -6.90 -10.01 -0.18
N PHE A 21 -7.51 -9.23 0.71
CA PHE A 21 -7.93 -7.85 0.47
C PHE A 21 -7.61 -6.97 1.68
N MET A 22 -7.33 -5.68 1.49
CA MET A 22 -7.09 -4.74 2.59
C MET A 22 -7.43 -3.31 2.17
N LEU A 23 -7.91 -2.49 3.11
CA LEU A 23 -8.11 -1.06 2.87
C LEU A 23 -6.77 -0.39 2.55
N TYR A 24 -6.79 0.55 1.62
CA TYR A 24 -5.59 1.21 1.10
C TYR A 24 -4.82 1.96 2.18
N TYR A 25 -5.54 2.59 3.11
CA TYR A 25 -4.96 3.25 4.27
C TYR A 25 -4.23 2.26 5.19
N ASP A 26 -4.88 1.14 5.53
CA ASP A 26 -4.29 0.13 6.40
C ASP A 26 -3.08 -0.55 5.73
N LEU A 27 -3.19 -0.81 4.43
CA LEU A 27 -2.07 -1.31 3.65
C LEU A 27 -0.89 -0.33 3.69
N ALA A 28 -1.13 0.97 3.56
CA ALA A 28 -0.08 1.97 3.68
C ALA A 28 0.58 1.96 5.06
N ARG A 29 -0.18 1.76 6.15
CA ARG A 29 0.37 1.64 7.51
C ARG A 29 1.24 0.40 7.71
N VAL A 30 0.85 -0.73 7.12
CA VAL A 30 1.62 -1.98 7.20
C VAL A 30 2.89 -1.91 6.34
N VAL A 31 2.79 -1.35 5.13
CA VAL A 31 3.92 -1.25 4.20
C VAL A 31 4.90 -0.16 4.63
N PHE A 32 4.40 0.97 5.12
CA PHE A 32 5.17 2.12 5.58
C PHE A 32 4.88 2.44 7.05
N PRO A 33 5.26 1.57 8.00
CA PRO A 33 5.07 1.86 9.42
C PRO A 33 5.78 3.16 9.80
N LYS A 34 5.05 4.08 10.44
CA LYS A 34 5.53 5.45 10.73
C LYS A 34 6.80 5.48 11.58
N GLU A 35 6.98 4.48 12.44
CA GLU A 35 8.17 4.30 13.28
C GLU A 35 9.44 4.07 12.45
N HIS A 36 9.32 3.39 11.30
CA HIS A 36 10.44 3.10 10.41
C HIS A 36 10.50 4.06 9.21
N TYR A 37 9.38 4.70 8.86
CA TYR A 37 9.24 5.58 7.70
C TYR A 37 8.56 6.91 8.05
N PRO A 38 9.05 7.68 9.03
CA PRO A 38 8.38 8.90 9.48
C PRO A 38 8.23 9.91 8.32
N ASN A 39 9.26 10.02 7.47
CA ASN A 39 9.28 10.94 6.33
C ASN A 39 8.29 10.56 5.21
N ALA A 40 7.89 9.29 5.11
CA ALA A 40 6.96 8.85 4.07
C ALA A 40 5.54 9.40 4.30
N TRP A 41 5.21 9.76 5.54
CA TRP A 41 3.91 10.33 5.91
C TRP A 41 3.86 11.85 5.83
N ASN A 42 4.98 12.51 5.51
CA ASN A 42 5.02 13.95 5.39
C ASN A 42 4.36 14.41 4.08
N TYR A 43 3.66 15.54 4.16
CA TYR A 43 3.07 16.19 3.00
C TYR A 43 4.15 16.95 2.22
N PRO A 44 4.21 16.81 0.89
CA PRO A 44 5.15 17.59 0.07
C PRO A 44 4.75 19.08 0.04
N THR A 45 5.75 19.96 0.00
CA THR A 45 5.56 21.43 -0.01
C THR A 45 4.75 21.95 -1.21
N ARG A 46 4.77 21.23 -2.33
CA ARG A 46 4.03 21.58 -3.56
C ARG A 46 2.57 21.11 -3.55
N GLY A 47 2.08 20.62 -2.42
CA GLY A 47 0.76 20.02 -2.30
C GLY A 47 0.72 18.58 -2.81
N GLY A 48 -0.37 17.87 -2.46
CA GLY A 48 -0.57 16.46 -2.81
C GLY A 48 -0.53 15.53 -1.59
N PRO A 49 -0.77 14.23 -1.82
CA PRO A 49 -0.82 13.25 -0.75
C PRO A 49 0.58 12.95 -0.18
N PRO A 50 0.66 12.41 1.05
CA PRO A 50 1.91 11.90 1.60
C PRO A 50 2.66 10.97 0.66
N GLY A 51 4.00 11.03 0.71
CA GLY A 51 4.87 10.27 -0.20
C GLY A 51 4.62 8.77 -0.19
N CYS A 52 4.19 8.20 0.94
CA CYS A 52 3.84 6.78 1.06
C CYS A 52 2.75 6.38 0.05
N TYR A 53 1.73 7.21 -0.16
CA TYR A 53 0.65 6.89 -1.09
C TYR A 53 1.09 6.96 -2.54
N MET A 54 2.00 7.86 -2.89
CA MET A 54 2.57 7.91 -4.25
C MET A 54 3.40 6.67 -4.56
N VAL A 55 4.22 6.24 -3.60
CA VAL A 55 5.04 5.02 -3.76
C VAL A 55 4.16 3.77 -3.76
N LEU A 56 3.14 3.72 -2.90
CA LEU A 56 2.22 2.58 -2.81
C LEU A 56 1.40 2.40 -4.08
N SER A 57 0.74 3.46 -4.56
CA SER A 57 -0.05 3.43 -5.80
C SER A 57 0.79 3.00 -7.01
N ARG A 58 2.04 3.50 -7.11
CA ARG A 58 2.99 3.08 -8.13
C ARG A 58 3.31 1.59 -8.03
N ALA A 59 3.64 1.10 -6.84
CA ALA A 59 3.96 -0.31 -6.63
C ALA A 59 2.76 -1.23 -6.92
N ILE A 60 1.54 -0.79 -6.59
CA ILE A 60 0.31 -1.51 -6.91
C ILE A 60 0.18 -1.70 -8.42
N ARG A 61 0.34 -0.61 -9.19
CA ARG A 61 0.27 -0.62 -10.65
C ARG A 61 1.39 -1.45 -11.28
N GLU A 62 2.64 -1.29 -10.83
CA GLU A 62 3.81 -2.00 -11.38
C GLU A 62 3.78 -3.51 -11.14
N HIS A 63 3.12 -3.95 -10.07
CA HIS A 63 3.08 -5.37 -9.69
C HIS A 63 1.74 -6.05 -9.97
N GLY A 64 0.79 -5.35 -10.62
CA GLY A 64 -0.48 -5.93 -11.05
C GLY A 64 -1.46 -6.23 -9.90
N PHE A 65 -1.35 -5.50 -8.79
CA PHE A 65 -2.41 -5.52 -7.77
C PHE A 65 -3.58 -4.65 -8.23
N ASN A 66 -4.77 -4.94 -7.73
CA ASN A 66 -5.98 -4.22 -8.15
C ASN A 66 -6.49 -3.34 -7.02
N ILE A 67 -6.98 -2.15 -7.38
CA ILE A 67 -7.63 -1.20 -6.48
C ILE A 67 -9.10 -1.10 -6.87
N VAL A 68 -10.01 -1.46 -5.95
CA VAL A 68 -11.44 -1.14 -6.09
C VAL A 68 -11.73 0.14 -5.31
N TYR A 69 -12.51 1.03 -5.90
CA TYR A 69 -13.04 2.21 -5.24
C TYR A 69 -14.50 1.93 -4.91
N ASP A 70 -14.85 2.02 -3.63
CA ASP A 70 -16.25 2.04 -3.22
C ASP A 70 -16.74 3.49 -3.24
N CYS A 71 -17.90 3.73 -3.86
CA CYS A 71 -18.43 5.07 -4.14
C CYS A 71 -19.05 5.72 -2.90
N ASP A 72 -19.42 4.94 -1.88
CA ASP A 72 -20.22 5.43 -0.75
C ASP A 72 -19.38 5.86 0.46
N VAL A 73 -18.15 5.36 0.57
CA VAL A 73 -17.19 5.78 1.59
C VAL A 73 -15.81 5.68 0.95
N VAL A 74 -15.05 6.78 0.89
CA VAL A 74 -13.77 6.92 0.15
C VAL A 74 -12.67 5.99 0.71
N HIS A 75 -12.84 4.68 0.53
CA HIS A 75 -11.93 3.65 0.96
C HIS A 75 -11.61 2.78 -0.24
N SER A 76 -10.44 3.00 -0.81
CA SER A 76 -9.91 2.11 -1.83
C SER A 76 -9.54 0.78 -1.18
N THR A 77 -9.91 -0.34 -1.77
CA THR A 77 -9.50 -1.69 -1.31
C THR A 77 -8.53 -2.31 -2.30
N VAL A 78 -7.42 -2.82 -1.80
CA VAL A 78 -6.39 -3.48 -2.60
C VAL A 78 -6.52 -4.99 -2.46
N TYR A 79 -6.46 -5.74 -3.56
CA TYR A 79 -6.54 -7.20 -3.55
C TYR A 79 -5.52 -7.87 -4.47
N LEU A 80 -5.16 -9.10 -4.13
CA LEU A 80 -4.35 -9.98 -4.97
C LEU A 80 -5.17 -10.36 -6.21
N GLY A 81 -4.64 -10.14 -7.41
CA GLY A 81 -5.29 -10.59 -8.65
C GLY A 81 -5.59 -12.08 -8.60
N ARG A 82 -6.76 -12.47 -9.15
CA ARG A 82 -7.37 -13.82 -9.11
C ARG A 82 -6.48 -14.97 -9.62
N ASN A 83 -5.31 -14.68 -10.20
CA ASN A 83 -4.39 -15.64 -10.83
C ASN A 83 -3.10 -15.93 -10.04
N ASN A 84 -2.91 -15.41 -8.82
CA ASN A 84 -1.65 -15.55 -8.07
C ASN A 84 -1.81 -16.16 -6.66
N LEU A 85 -2.79 -17.04 -6.46
CA LEU A 85 -2.88 -17.94 -5.30
C LEU A 85 -2.47 -19.35 -5.69
#